data_AF-A0A9E3T367-F1
#
_entry.id   AF-A0A9E3T367-F1
#
_cell.length_a   1.000
_cell.length_b   1.000
_cell.length_c   1.000
_cell.angle_alpha   90.00
_cell.angle_beta   90.00
_cell.angle_gamma   90.00
#
_symmetry.space_group_name_H-M   'P 1'
#
loop_
_entity.id
_entity.type
_entity.pdbx_description
1 polymer ?
#
loop_
_entity_poly.entity_id
_entity_poly.type
_entity_poly.pdbx_seq_one_letter_code
_entity_poly.pdbx_strand_id
1 'polypeptide(L)'
;GLRRLRLQIGSDGSPMLILSMADDQAPELHIDLPASVNMLLSDNEPVNLIGDSHSRFQVGGREFRVTAGSFFRPHIAQLPRLVDAVLDALDLTGQEAVLDLYGGVGLFSAFLAGRAELVTLVESYPPAVTDAESNLDEFDDVDLIEGAVEDVLPDLEERYDAAVLDPPGEGLDVAVIDSLAAMQVPRLVYVSSDPATLARDAKRLVQQGYRLGHVQPIDLAPQRYYIDCVAVLDYEG
;
A
#
# COMPACT_ATOMS: atom_id res chain seq x y z
N GLY A 1 14.80 -24.64 -4.75
CA GLY A 1 15.30 -24.68 -3.36
C GLY A 1 14.85 -23.45 -2.56
N LEU A 2 14.62 -23.55 -1.25
CA LEU A 2 14.04 -22.48 -0.41
C LEU A 2 14.97 -21.25 -0.32
N ARG A 3 14.45 -20.06 -0.66
CA ARG A 3 15.17 -18.77 -0.55
C ARG A 3 14.83 -18.01 0.72
N ARG A 4 13.54 -17.98 1.09
CA ARG A 4 13.05 -17.23 2.24
C ARG A 4 11.88 -17.97 2.87
N LEU A 5 11.82 -17.93 4.19
CA LEU A 5 10.64 -18.32 4.97
C LEU A 5 10.17 -17.10 5.76
N ARG A 6 8.89 -16.77 5.64
CA ARG A 6 8.23 -15.75 6.45
C ARG A 6 7.18 -16.44 7.31
N LEU A 7 7.19 -16.11 8.60
CA LEU A 7 6.12 -16.46 9.53
C LEU A 7 5.35 -15.17 9.82
N GLN A 8 4.04 -15.23 9.69
CA GLN A 8 3.13 -14.16 10.09
C GLN A 8 1.98 -14.71 10.92
N ILE A 9 1.38 -13.86 11.72
CA ILE A 9 0.25 -14.20 12.58
C ILE A 9 -0.83 -13.15 12.32
N GLY A 10 -2.01 -13.60 11.90
CA GLY A 10 -3.19 -12.74 11.74
C GLY A 10 -3.61 -12.12 13.07
N SER A 11 -4.45 -11.10 13.03
CA SER A 11 -5.00 -10.48 14.25
C SER A 11 -5.89 -11.42 15.06
N ASP A 12 -6.38 -12.49 14.44
CA ASP A 12 -7.11 -13.60 15.06
C ASP A 12 -6.19 -14.65 15.74
N GLY A 13 -4.87 -14.50 15.60
CA GLY A 13 -3.87 -15.45 16.12
C GLY A 13 -3.54 -16.59 15.15
N SER A 14 -4.13 -16.63 13.96
CA SER A 14 -3.90 -17.69 12.97
C SER A 14 -2.49 -17.57 12.36
N PRO A 15 -1.62 -18.58 12.52
CA PRO A 15 -0.27 -18.54 11.95
C PRO A 15 -0.27 -18.91 10.47
N MET A 16 0.58 -18.24 9.69
CA MET A 16 0.83 -18.54 8.29
C MET A 16 2.33 -18.60 8.00
N LEU A 17 2.74 -19.66 7.32
CA LEU A 17 4.07 -19.84 6.76
C LEU A 17 4.03 -19.50 5.27
N ILE A 18 4.93 -18.62 4.83
CA ILE A 18 5.08 -18.25 3.42
C ILE A 18 6.49 -18.63 2.97
N LEU A 19 6.56 -19.51 1.98
CA LEU A 19 7.80 -20.08 1.43
C LEU A 19 8.11 -19.40 0.09
N SER A 20 9.20 -18.65 0.01
CA SER A 20 9.71 -18.17 -1.29
C SER A 20 10.73 -19.16 -1.83
N MET A 21 10.42 -19.80 -2.95
CA MET A 21 11.26 -20.83 -3.56
C MET A 21 12.11 -20.25 -4.70
N ALA A 22 13.22 -20.91 -5.03
CA ALA A 22 14.06 -20.54 -6.17
C ALA A 22 13.55 -21.11 -7.51
N ASP A 23 12.69 -22.11 -7.42
CA ASP A 23 12.06 -22.86 -8.49
C ASP A 23 10.59 -23.09 -8.09
N ASP A 24 9.74 -23.35 -9.07
CA ASP A 24 8.30 -23.53 -8.85
C ASP A 24 7.95 -24.96 -8.38
N GLN A 25 8.93 -25.66 -7.79
CA GLN A 25 8.75 -27.01 -7.26
C GLN A 25 8.39 -26.94 -5.78
N ALA A 26 7.19 -27.41 -5.45
CA ALA A 26 6.73 -27.48 -4.07
C ALA A 26 7.61 -28.48 -3.26
N PRO A 27 8.02 -28.12 -2.03
CA PRO A 27 8.73 -29.04 -1.16
C PRO A 27 7.77 -30.12 -0.62
N GLU A 28 8.31 -31.26 -0.20
CA GLU A 28 7.56 -32.17 0.66
C GLU A 28 7.33 -31.50 2.03
N LEU A 29 6.08 -31.48 2.49
CA LEU A 29 5.67 -30.75 3.69
C LEU A 29 4.91 -31.67 4.64
N HIS A 30 5.28 -31.63 5.91
CA HIS A 30 4.59 -32.26 7.03
C HIS A 30 4.43 -31.21 8.13
N ILE A 31 3.21 -31.03 8.64
CA ILE A 31 2.91 -30.01 9.65
C ILE A 31 2.04 -30.58 10.76
N ASP A 32 2.52 -30.46 12.01
CA ASP A 32 1.83 -30.91 13.22
C ASP A 32 1.28 -29.74 14.06
N LEU A 33 1.15 -28.56 13.45
CA LEU A 33 0.62 -27.35 14.05
C LEU A 33 -0.44 -26.72 13.15
N PRO A 34 -1.48 -26.06 13.70
CA PRO A 34 -2.56 -25.47 12.92
C PRO A 34 -2.06 -24.17 12.27
N ALA A 35 -1.37 -24.27 11.13
CA ALA A 35 -0.96 -23.14 10.31
C ALA A 35 -1.31 -23.34 8.84
N SER A 36 -1.58 -22.23 8.18
CA SER A 36 -1.66 -22.17 6.72
C SER A 36 -0.25 -22.12 6.13
N VAL A 37 -0.03 -22.76 5.00
CA VAL A 37 1.24 -22.76 4.28
C VAL A 37 1.00 -22.34 2.84
N ASN A 38 1.67 -21.26 2.43
CA ASN A 38 1.62 -20.74 1.08
C ASN A 38 3.04 -20.69 0.51
N MET A 39 3.16 -20.89 -0.80
CA MET A 39 4.41 -20.79 -1.54
C MET A 39 4.31 -19.63 -2.51
N LEU A 40 5.35 -18.80 -2.58
CA LEU A 40 5.50 -17.80 -3.63
C LEU A 40 6.36 -18.39 -4.74
N LEU A 41 5.80 -18.41 -5.94
CA LEU A 41 6.49 -18.77 -7.18
C LEU A 41 7.53 -17.72 -7.55
N SER A 42 8.34 -18.04 -8.55
CA SER A 42 9.42 -17.16 -9.02
C SER A 42 8.94 -15.79 -9.55
N ASP A 43 7.68 -15.68 -9.96
CA ASP A 43 6.98 -14.48 -10.40
C ASP A 43 6.14 -13.80 -9.29
N ASN A 44 6.30 -14.24 -8.04
CA ASN A 44 5.51 -13.84 -6.87
C ASN A 44 4.03 -14.28 -6.90
N GLU A 45 3.60 -15.17 -7.80
CA GLU A 45 2.26 -15.74 -7.70
C GLU A 45 2.15 -16.63 -6.44
N PRO A 46 1.08 -16.49 -5.62
CA PRO A 46 0.90 -17.30 -4.45
C PRO A 46 0.17 -18.60 -4.74
N VAL A 47 0.77 -19.72 -4.31
CA VAL A 47 0.17 -21.05 -4.33
C VAL A 47 -0.15 -21.49 -2.92
N ASN A 48 -1.42 -21.76 -2.66
CA ASN A 48 -1.85 -22.34 -1.40
C ASN A 48 -1.49 -23.83 -1.34
N LEU A 49 -0.74 -24.23 -0.32
CA LEU A 49 -0.35 -25.63 -0.10
C LEU A 49 -1.19 -26.26 1.01
N ILE A 50 -1.46 -25.52 2.09
CA ILE A 50 -2.22 -25.98 3.24
C ILE A 50 -3.04 -24.81 3.82
N GLY A 51 -4.29 -25.06 4.20
CA GLY A 51 -5.12 -24.10 4.93
C GLY A 51 -5.53 -22.89 4.08
N ASP A 52 -5.53 -21.70 4.69
CA ASP A 52 -5.98 -20.47 4.04
C ASP A 52 -4.91 -19.81 3.18
N SER A 53 -5.33 -19.19 2.06
CA SER A 53 -4.45 -18.41 1.18
C SER A 53 -4.16 -16.99 1.69
N HIS A 54 -4.88 -16.54 2.72
CA HIS A 54 -4.82 -15.18 3.25
C HIS A 54 -4.78 -15.17 4.78
N SER A 55 -4.25 -14.09 5.33
CA SER A 55 -4.37 -13.73 6.74
C SER A 55 -5.39 -12.60 6.91
N ARG A 56 -5.98 -12.50 8.11
CA ARG A 56 -6.87 -11.40 8.48
C ARG A 56 -6.17 -10.49 9.48
N PHE A 57 -6.22 -9.19 9.24
CA PHE A 57 -5.64 -8.18 10.12
C PHE A 57 -6.67 -7.15 10.53
N GLN A 58 -6.64 -6.76 11.79
CA GLN A 58 -7.53 -5.73 12.34
C GLN A 58 -6.76 -4.42 12.43
N VAL A 59 -7.23 -3.40 11.71
CA VAL A 59 -6.67 -2.05 11.72
C VAL A 59 -7.82 -1.07 11.90
N GLY A 60 -7.74 -0.19 12.91
CA GLY A 60 -8.74 0.89 13.08
C GLY A 60 -10.20 0.41 13.22
N GLY A 61 -10.42 -0.84 13.67
CA GLY A 61 -11.76 -1.44 13.76
C GLY A 61 -12.28 -2.09 12.47
N ARG A 62 -11.47 -2.10 11.40
CA ARG A 62 -11.74 -2.79 10.13
C ARG A 62 -10.91 -4.05 10.00
N GLU A 63 -11.48 -5.07 9.38
CA GLU A 63 -10.77 -6.29 9.00
C GLU A 63 -10.23 -6.17 7.58
N PHE A 64 -8.96 -6.51 7.40
CA PHE A 64 -8.30 -6.59 6.10
C PHE A 64 -7.93 -8.04 5.82
N ARG A 65 -8.43 -8.55 4.70
CA ARG A 65 -7.92 -9.75 4.06
C ARG A 65 -6.59 -9.42 3.37
N VAL A 66 -5.59 -10.27 3.59
CA VAL A 66 -4.26 -10.13 2.96
C VAL A 66 -3.76 -11.49 2.51
N THR A 67 -3.83 -11.75 1.21
CA THR A 67 -3.32 -12.93 0.52
C THR A 67 -1.80 -13.02 0.68
N ALA A 68 -1.29 -14.25 0.79
CA ALA A 68 0.14 -14.49 0.87
C ALA A 68 0.85 -13.84 -0.32
N GLY A 69 1.92 -13.08 -0.08
CA GLY A 69 2.65 -12.37 -1.14
C GLY A 69 2.30 -10.89 -1.23
N SER A 70 1.04 -10.51 -0.94
CA SER A 70 0.62 -9.12 -0.88
C SER A 70 1.46 -8.33 0.14
N PHE A 71 1.77 -7.08 -0.19
CA PHE A 71 2.46 -6.21 0.76
C PHE A 71 1.50 -5.79 1.87
N PHE A 72 1.92 -5.98 3.11
CA PHE A 72 1.23 -5.42 4.27
C PHE A 72 2.26 -5.09 5.35
N ARG A 73 2.13 -3.90 5.93
CA ARG A 73 3.11 -3.37 6.87
C ARG A 73 3.16 -4.24 8.13
N PRO A 74 4.35 -4.68 8.59
CA PRO A 74 4.44 -5.74 9.60
C PRO A 74 4.02 -5.31 11.01
N HIS A 75 4.06 -4.02 11.34
CA HIS A 75 3.68 -3.51 12.66
C HIS A 75 2.21 -3.08 12.69
N ILE A 76 1.32 -4.08 12.68
CA ILE A 76 -0.14 -3.91 12.65
C ILE A 76 -0.66 -2.91 13.70
N ALA A 77 -0.13 -2.98 14.92
CA ALA A 77 -0.55 -2.11 16.02
C ALA A 77 -0.27 -0.61 15.81
N GLN A 78 0.62 -0.24 14.88
CA GLN A 78 0.90 1.16 14.54
C GLN A 78 0.17 1.64 13.28
N LEU A 79 -0.44 0.73 12.50
CA LEU A 79 -1.17 1.12 11.29
C LEU A 79 -2.31 2.11 11.54
N PRO A 80 -3.07 2.05 12.66
CA PRO A 80 -4.05 3.10 12.94
C PRO A 80 -3.42 4.48 13.01
N ARG A 81 -2.21 4.61 13.59
CA ARG A 81 -1.51 5.90 13.68
C ARG A 81 -0.98 6.37 12.33
N LEU A 82 -0.54 5.45 11.47
CA LEU A 82 -0.15 5.76 10.11
C LEU A 82 -1.35 6.28 9.31
N VAL A 83 -2.49 5.58 9.40
CA VAL A 83 -3.75 5.99 8.78
C VAL A 83 -4.17 7.37 9.29
N ASP A 84 -4.20 7.59 10.60
CA ASP A 84 -4.53 8.90 11.18
C ASP A 84 -3.61 10.00 10.63
N ALA A 85 -2.30 9.75 10.57
CA ALA A 85 -1.34 10.72 10.04
C ALA A 85 -1.56 11.04 8.55
N VAL A 86 -1.96 10.05 7.74
CA VAL A 86 -2.30 10.25 6.33
C VAL A 86 -3.60 11.03 6.18
N LEU A 87 -4.63 10.68 6.94
CA LEU A 87 -5.92 11.38 6.93
C LEU A 87 -5.77 12.85 7.36
N ASP A 88 -5.05 13.10 8.45
CA ASP A 88 -4.75 14.45 8.94
C ASP A 88 -3.93 15.25 7.91
N ALA A 89 -3.00 14.59 7.20
CA ALA A 89 -2.18 15.21 6.18
C ALA A 89 -2.95 15.56 4.91
N LEU A 90 -3.96 14.77 4.56
CA LEU A 90 -4.85 15.05 3.42
C LEU A 90 -5.78 16.24 3.69
N ASP A 91 -6.28 16.38 4.92
CA ASP A 91 -7.18 17.47 5.35
C ASP A 91 -8.46 17.54 4.49
N LEU A 92 -9.08 16.38 4.27
CA LEU A 92 -10.28 16.26 3.42
C LEU A 92 -11.50 16.91 4.05
N THR A 93 -12.34 17.50 3.21
CA THR A 93 -13.61 18.13 3.57
C THR A 93 -14.83 17.30 3.16
N GLY A 94 -14.64 16.24 2.39
CA GLY A 94 -15.69 15.35 1.87
C GLY A 94 -16.13 15.66 0.44
N GLN A 95 -15.39 16.51 -0.28
CA GLN A 95 -15.69 16.93 -1.66
C GLN A 95 -14.56 16.61 -2.63
N GLU A 96 -13.48 16.01 -2.11
CA GLU A 96 -12.27 15.77 -2.86
C GLU A 96 -12.35 14.44 -3.62
N ALA A 97 -11.85 14.42 -4.85
CA ALA A 97 -11.47 13.18 -5.52
C ALA A 97 -10.02 12.82 -5.15
N VAL A 98 -9.78 11.61 -4.63
CA VAL A 98 -8.48 11.21 -4.06
C VAL A 98 -7.92 10.00 -4.80
N LEU A 99 -6.66 10.07 -5.22
CA LEU A 99 -5.90 8.91 -5.71
C LEU A 99 -5.26 8.15 -4.54
N ASP A 100 -5.39 6.84 -4.49
CA ASP A 100 -4.63 5.94 -3.61
C ASP A 100 -3.67 5.09 -4.47
N LEU A 101 -2.45 5.59 -4.65
CA LEU A 101 -1.46 4.99 -5.55
C LEU A 101 -0.57 4.00 -4.81
N TYR A 102 -0.37 2.82 -5.42
CA TYR A 102 0.22 1.66 -4.76
C TYR A 102 -0.65 1.20 -3.57
N GLY A 103 -1.97 1.24 -3.75
CA GLY A 103 -2.95 1.09 -2.67
C GLY A 103 -2.99 -0.30 -2.03
N GLY A 104 -2.31 -1.29 -2.61
CA GLY A 104 -2.22 -2.65 -2.08
C GLY A 104 -3.60 -3.24 -1.85
N VAL A 105 -3.83 -3.73 -0.63
CA VAL A 105 -5.10 -4.34 -0.21
C VAL A 105 -6.19 -3.31 0.16
N GLY A 106 -5.99 -2.03 -0.17
CA GLY A 106 -6.95 -0.96 0.10
C GLY A 106 -6.88 -0.36 1.50
N LEU A 107 -5.69 -0.36 2.12
CA LEU A 107 -5.53 0.12 3.51
C LEU A 107 -6.03 1.55 3.68
N PHE A 108 -5.52 2.50 2.90
CA PHE A 108 -5.92 3.91 3.03
C PHE A 108 -7.31 4.15 2.46
N SER A 109 -7.61 3.60 1.27
CA SER A 109 -8.94 3.65 0.66
C SER A 109 -10.08 3.30 1.63
N ALA A 110 -9.94 2.25 2.44
CA ALA A 110 -10.96 1.85 3.43
C ALA A 110 -11.24 2.90 4.53
N PHE A 111 -10.33 3.84 4.74
CA PHE A 111 -10.51 4.97 5.66
C PHE A 111 -10.73 6.30 4.93
N LEU A 112 -10.47 6.38 3.64
CA LEU A 112 -10.80 7.55 2.81
C LEU A 112 -12.26 7.51 2.35
N ALA A 113 -12.78 6.31 2.10
CA ALA A 113 -14.18 6.09 1.74
C ALA A 113 -15.13 6.69 2.81
N GLY A 114 -16.14 7.42 2.34
CA GLY A 114 -17.07 8.21 3.14
C GLY A 114 -16.48 9.53 3.70
N ARG A 115 -15.22 9.86 3.39
CA ARG A 115 -14.55 11.13 3.74
C ARG A 115 -14.05 11.91 2.51
N ALA A 116 -14.16 11.33 1.34
CA ALA A 116 -13.90 11.92 0.03
C ALA A 116 -15.18 11.82 -0.81
N GLU A 117 -15.25 12.56 -1.92
CA GLU A 117 -16.31 12.36 -2.92
C GLU A 117 -16.09 11.07 -3.71
N LEU A 118 -14.83 10.77 -4.02
CA LEU A 118 -14.40 9.58 -4.75
C LEU A 118 -12.98 9.21 -4.31
N VAL A 119 -12.72 7.91 -4.19
CA VAL A 119 -11.36 7.37 -4.04
C VAL A 119 -11.06 6.48 -5.23
N THR A 120 -9.96 6.73 -5.94
CA THR A 120 -9.48 5.85 -7.02
C THR A 120 -8.20 5.15 -6.57
N LEU A 121 -8.30 3.85 -6.31
CA LEU A 121 -7.17 3.00 -5.94
C LEU A 121 -6.49 2.43 -7.19
N VAL A 122 -5.16 2.55 -7.26
CA VAL A 122 -4.34 1.93 -8.31
C VAL A 122 -3.35 0.95 -7.70
N GLU A 123 -3.42 -0.31 -8.12
CA GLU A 123 -2.55 -1.40 -7.65
C GLU A 123 -2.25 -2.37 -8.79
N SER A 124 -1.00 -2.84 -8.89
CA SER A 124 -0.54 -3.68 -10.00
C SER A 124 -0.48 -5.16 -9.67
N TYR A 125 -0.48 -5.54 -8.40
CA TYR A 125 -0.38 -6.92 -7.96
C TYR A 125 -1.78 -7.56 -7.87
N PRO A 126 -2.14 -8.51 -8.75
CA PRO A 126 -3.52 -9.02 -8.85
C PRO A 126 -4.07 -9.62 -7.55
N PRO A 127 -3.29 -10.37 -6.73
CA PRO A 127 -3.78 -10.85 -5.44
C PRO A 127 -4.13 -9.72 -4.46
N ALA A 128 -3.39 -8.60 -4.47
CA ALA A 128 -3.72 -7.44 -3.64
C ALA A 128 -4.97 -6.71 -4.15
N VAL A 129 -5.15 -6.62 -5.48
CA VAL A 129 -6.39 -6.12 -6.10
C VAL A 129 -7.60 -6.94 -5.66
N THR A 130 -7.52 -8.28 -5.75
CA THR A 130 -8.61 -9.17 -5.31
C THR A 130 -8.93 -9.00 -3.81
N ASP A 131 -7.91 -8.79 -2.98
CA ASP A 131 -8.11 -8.49 -1.57
C ASP A 131 -8.74 -7.12 -1.35
N ALA A 132 -8.32 -6.10 -2.11
CA ALA A 132 -8.88 -4.74 -2.05
C ALA A 132 -10.36 -4.73 -2.45
N GLU A 133 -10.75 -5.41 -3.53
CA GLU A 133 -12.16 -5.61 -3.90
C GLU A 133 -12.97 -6.18 -2.71
N SER A 134 -12.44 -7.21 -2.04
CA SER A 134 -13.10 -7.82 -0.89
C SER A 134 -13.15 -6.90 0.34
N ASN A 135 -12.09 -6.12 0.58
CA ASN A 135 -11.96 -5.23 1.73
C ASN A 135 -12.79 -3.95 1.57
N LEU A 136 -13.13 -3.60 0.33
CA LEU A 136 -13.79 -2.34 -0.04
C LEU A 136 -15.22 -2.55 -0.59
N ASP A 137 -15.72 -3.79 -0.67
CA ASP A 137 -17.06 -4.15 -1.19
C ASP A 137 -18.23 -3.41 -0.49
N GLU A 138 -18.01 -2.86 0.71
CA GLU A 138 -19.01 -2.07 1.43
C GLU A 138 -19.13 -0.61 0.95
N PHE A 139 -18.22 -0.14 0.08
CA PHE A 139 -18.13 1.25 -0.36
C PHE A 139 -18.51 1.39 -1.83
N ASP A 140 -19.45 2.31 -2.10
CA ASP A 140 -19.86 2.66 -3.46
C ASP A 140 -19.01 3.80 -4.05
N ASP A 141 -18.18 4.45 -3.24
CA ASP A 141 -17.37 5.63 -3.56
C ASP A 141 -15.87 5.32 -3.71
N VAL A 142 -15.54 4.06 -4.04
CA VAL A 142 -14.17 3.63 -4.33
C VAL A 142 -14.09 2.92 -5.67
N ASP A 143 -13.36 3.51 -6.61
CA ASP A 143 -12.99 2.89 -7.88
C ASP A 143 -11.65 2.16 -7.74
N LEU A 144 -11.54 0.97 -8.33
CA LEU A 144 -10.31 0.17 -8.33
C LEU A 144 -9.81 -0.02 -9.76
N ILE A 145 -8.52 0.26 -9.96
CA ILE A 145 -7.83 0.06 -11.24
C ILE A 145 -6.65 -0.88 -11.04
N GLU A 146 -6.70 -2.04 -11.69
CA GLU A 146 -5.57 -2.96 -11.77
C GLU A 146 -4.56 -2.48 -12.83
N GLY A 147 -3.37 -2.10 -12.40
CA GLY A 147 -2.31 -1.65 -13.29
C GLY A 147 -1.12 -1.03 -12.58
N ALA A 148 0.00 -0.91 -13.29
CA ALA A 148 1.16 -0.17 -12.79
C ALA A 148 0.81 1.33 -12.76
N VAL A 149 1.22 2.01 -11.69
CA VAL A 149 0.88 3.43 -11.48
C VAL A 149 1.40 4.30 -12.63
N GLU A 150 2.60 4.03 -13.12
CA GLU A 150 3.22 4.71 -14.27
C GLU A 150 2.47 4.51 -15.59
N ASP A 151 1.74 3.41 -15.74
CA ASP A 151 0.96 3.09 -16.93
C ASP A 151 -0.47 3.64 -16.83
N VAL A 152 -1.05 3.66 -15.62
CA VAL A 152 -2.44 4.09 -15.38
C VAL A 152 -2.57 5.61 -15.34
N LEU A 153 -1.68 6.31 -14.63
CA LEU A 153 -1.82 7.76 -14.42
C LEU A 153 -1.95 8.58 -15.72
N PRO A 154 -1.18 8.32 -16.80
CA PRO A 154 -1.29 9.10 -18.03
C PRO A 154 -2.67 9.00 -18.73
N ASP A 155 -3.42 7.94 -18.46
CA ASP A 155 -4.71 7.66 -19.09
C ASP A 155 -5.91 8.14 -18.24
N LEU A 156 -5.67 8.63 -17.01
CA LEU A 156 -6.72 9.20 -16.16
C LEU A 156 -7.11 10.60 -16.66
N GLU A 157 -8.36 10.75 -17.07
CA GLU A 157 -8.92 12.04 -17.54
C GLU A 157 -9.60 12.83 -16.41
N GLU A 158 -9.91 12.20 -15.27
CA GLU A 158 -10.53 12.90 -14.15
C GLU A 158 -9.56 13.87 -13.45
N ARG A 159 -10.13 14.88 -12.81
CA ARG A 159 -9.40 15.78 -11.94
C ARG A 159 -9.40 15.23 -10.52
N TYR A 160 -8.23 15.16 -9.92
CA TYR A 160 -8.03 14.75 -8.52
C TYR A 160 -7.53 15.92 -7.68
N ASP A 161 -8.02 16.01 -6.46
CA ASP A 161 -7.69 17.08 -5.50
C ASP A 161 -6.56 16.67 -4.58
N ALA A 162 -6.40 15.36 -4.34
CA ALA A 162 -5.30 14.83 -3.56
C ALA A 162 -4.84 13.45 -4.04
N ALA A 163 -3.63 13.05 -3.65
CA ALA A 163 -3.14 11.69 -3.83
C ALA A 163 -2.37 11.20 -2.60
N VAL A 164 -2.61 9.96 -2.19
CA VAL A 164 -1.76 9.18 -1.28
C VAL A 164 -0.79 8.36 -2.12
N LEU A 165 0.49 8.42 -1.77
CA LEU A 165 1.56 7.66 -2.43
C LEU A 165 2.21 6.74 -1.40
N ASP A 166 2.06 5.42 -1.49
CA ASP A 166 2.82 4.44 -0.66
C ASP A 166 3.71 3.53 -1.53
N PRO A 167 4.69 4.10 -2.27
CA PRO A 167 5.47 3.34 -3.24
C PRO A 167 6.35 2.27 -2.59
N PRO A 168 6.86 1.31 -3.39
CA PRO A 168 7.90 0.39 -2.94
C PRO A 168 9.13 1.13 -2.42
N GLY A 169 9.99 0.42 -1.69
CA GLY A 169 11.17 1.02 -1.04
C GLY A 169 12.15 1.72 -1.97
N GLU A 170 12.07 1.51 -3.28
CA GLU A 170 12.85 2.23 -4.30
C GLU A 170 12.34 3.65 -4.60
N GLY A 171 11.13 4.00 -4.15
CA GLY A 171 10.46 5.29 -4.35
C GLY A 171 9.65 5.36 -5.64
N LEU A 172 9.37 6.57 -6.10
CA LEU A 172 8.58 6.84 -7.30
C LEU A 172 9.41 6.74 -8.58
N ASP A 173 8.80 6.21 -9.64
CA ASP A 173 9.31 6.40 -10.99
C ASP A 173 9.23 7.88 -11.40
N VAL A 174 10.11 8.31 -12.30
CA VAL A 174 10.09 9.67 -12.84
C VAL A 174 8.80 9.92 -13.63
N ALA A 175 8.30 8.93 -14.37
CA ALA A 175 7.05 9.04 -15.12
C ALA A 175 5.84 9.33 -14.21
N VAL A 176 5.82 8.75 -13.01
CA VAL A 176 4.78 9.00 -11.99
C VAL A 176 4.85 10.44 -11.50
N ILE A 177 6.06 10.93 -11.18
CA ILE A 177 6.27 12.32 -10.74
C ILE A 177 5.84 13.30 -11.83
N ASP A 178 6.21 13.04 -13.08
CA ASP A 178 5.87 13.89 -14.22
C ASP A 178 4.35 13.88 -14.48
N SER A 179 3.68 12.73 -14.33
CA SER A 179 2.23 12.61 -14.50
C SER A 179 1.47 13.36 -13.40
N LEU A 180 1.84 13.19 -12.13
CA LEU A 180 1.24 13.93 -11.01
C LEU A 180 1.40 15.44 -11.16
N ALA A 181 2.53 15.91 -11.69
CA ALA A 181 2.75 17.32 -11.97
C ALA A 181 1.93 17.83 -13.17
N ALA A 182 1.80 17.02 -14.22
CA ALA A 182 0.98 17.36 -15.39
C ALA A 182 -0.52 17.42 -15.05
N MET A 183 -0.99 16.53 -14.17
CA MET A 183 -2.33 16.56 -13.59
C MET A 183 -2.54 17.72 -12.60
N GLN A 184 -1.44 18.35 -12.15
CA GLN A 184 -1.43 19.43 -11.15
C GLN A 184 -2.22 19.06 -9.88
N VAL A 185 -2.06 17.81 -9.41
CA VAL A 185 -2.76 17.32 -8.21
C VAL A 185 -2.41 18.24 -7.03
N PRO A 186 -3.39 18.98 -6.46
CA PRO A 186 -3.10 20.03 -5.49
C PRO A 186 -2.33 19.58 -4.26
N ARG A 187 -2.58 18.37 -3.77
CA ARG A 187 -1.97 17.84 -2.55
C ARG A 187 -1.50 16.40 -2.71
N LEU A 188 -0.25 16.13 -2.38
CA LEU A 188 0.30 14.79 -2.29
C LEU A 188 0.64 14.47 -0.84
N VAL A 189 0.22 13.30 -0.37
CA VAL A 189 0.62 12.70 0.90
C VAL A 189 1.47 11.48 0.61
N TYR A 190 2.79 11.65 0.72
CA TYR A 190 3.78 10.61 0.43
C TYR A 190 4.11 9.85 1.72
N VAL A 191 3.74 8.57 1.77
CA VAL A 191 4.18 7.60 2.76
C VAL A 191 5.44 6.88 2.27
N SER A 192 6.52 6.96 3.03
CA SER A 192 7.80 6.34 2.66
C SER A 192 8.39 5.53 3.80
N SER A 193 8.96 4.37 3.51
CA SER A 193 9.72 3.57 4.48
C SER A 193 11.21 3.95 4.57
N ASP A 194 11.68 4.87 3.72
CA ASP A 194 13.07 5.32 3.68
C ASP A 194 13.15 6.85 3.45
N PRO A 195 13.62 7.63 4.45
CA PRO A 195 13.77 9.07 4.30
C PRO A 195 14.69 9.49 3.16
N ALA A 196 15.65 8.66 2.75
CA ALA A 196 16.58 8.96 1.67
C ALA A 196 15.89 8.94 0.30
N THR A 197 15.04 7.95 0.04
CA THR A 197 14.27 7.88 -1.21
C THR A 197 13.19 8.96 -1.23
N LEU A 198 12.51 9.22 -0.11
CA LEU A 198 11.62 10.36 0.04
C LEU A 198 12.30 11.69 -0.32
N ALA A 199 13.50 11.95 0.20
CA ALA A 199 14.23 13.18 -0.08
C ALA A 199 14.61 13.32 -1.57
N ARG A 200 14.98 12.21 -2.22
CA ARG A 200 15.29 12.17 -3.66
C ARG A 200 14.05 12.53 -4.49
N ASP A 201 12.90 11.95 -4.15
CA ASP A 201 11.67 12.13 -4.92
C ASP A 201 11.04 13.49 -4.64
N ALA A 202 11.03 13.93 -3.37
CA ALA A 202 10.60 15.27 -2.99
C ALA A 202 11.40 16.36 -3.73
N LYS A 203 12.71 16.17 -3.92
CA LYS A 203 13.52 17.09 -4.74
C LYS A 203 13.02 17.20 -6.18
N ARG A 204 12.62 16.09 -6.79
CA ARG A 204 12.09 16.05 -8.16
C ARG A 204 10.69 16.68 -8.23
N LEU A 205 9.81 16.35 -7.30
CA LEU A 205 8.48 16.97 -7.16
C LEU A 205 8.60 18.48 -6.99
N VAL A 206 9.54 18.97 -6.18
CA VAL A 206 9.79 20.40 -6.01
C VAL A 206 10.26 21.06 -7.31
N GLN A 207 11.05 20.37 -8.12
CA GLN A 207 11.44 20.86 -9.45
C GLN A 207 10.25 20.94 -10.42
N GLN A 208 9.16 20.20 -10.16
CA GLN A 208 7.93 20.19 -10.94
C GLN A 208 6.82 21.11 -10.38
N GLY A 209 7.14 21.99 -9.42
CA GLY A 209 6.21 23.01 -8.91
C GLY A 209 5.54 22.65 -7.58
N TYR A 210 5.90 21.54 -6.95
CA TYR A 210 5.45 21.24 -5.59
C TYR A 210 6.30 21.95 -4.53
N ARG A 211 5.76 22.12 -3.32
CA ARG A 211 6.49 22.52 -2.12
C ARG A 211 6.38 21.43 -1.07
N LEU A 212 7.53 20.92 -0.62
CA LEU A 212 7.56 20.05 0.56
C LEU A 212 7.16 20.85 1.81
N GLY A 213 6.09 20.40 2.46
CA GLY A 213 5.56 20.95 3.69
C GLY A 213 6.00 20.13 4.92
N HIS A 214 5.02 19.73 5.72
CA HIS A 214 5.25 18.96 6.93
C HIS A 214 5.72 17.54 6.61
N VAL A 215 6.64 17.02 7.43
CA VAL A 215 7.08 15.62 7.39
C VAL A 215 6.96 15.05 8.80
N GLN A 216 6.16 13.99 8.95
CA GLN A 216 5.93 13.28 10.20
C GLN A 216 6.63 11.91 10.16
N PRO A 217 7.73 11.72 10.90
CA PRO A 217 8.30 10.40 11.12
C PRO A 217 7.38 9.52 11.97
N ILE A 218 7.30 8.23 11.65
CA ILE A 218 6.51 7.22 12.36
C ILE A 218 7.39 5.97 12.56
N ASP A 219 7.49 5.49 13.79
CA ASP A 219 8.23 4.26 14.11
C ASP A 219 7.34 3.02 13.86
N LEU A 220 7.33 2.53 12.62
CA LEU A 220 6.66 1.27 12.26
C LEU A 220 7.60 0.06 12.36
N ALA A 221 8.88 0.27 12.69
CA ALA A 221 9.86 -0.79 12.81
C ALA A 221 10.78 -0.61 14.03
N PRO A 222 10.23 -0.63 15.27
CA PRO A 222 11.03 -0.41 16.46
C PRO A 222 12.25 -1.32 16.53
N GLN A 223 13.36 -0.78 17.04
CA GLN A 223 14.66 -1.46 17.14
C GLN A 223 15.34 -1.74 15.78
N ARG A 224 14.84 -1.17 14.69
CA ARG A 224 15.51 -1.16 13.38
C ARG A 224 15.96 0.26 13.03
N TYR A 225 16.78 0.36 11.99
CA TYR A 225 17.25 1.65 11.48
C TYR A 225 16.26 2.30 10.49
N TYR A 226 15.23 1.58 10.07
CA TYR A 226 14.19 2.10 9.19
C TYR A 226 13.31 3.08 9.96
N ILE A 227 12.96 4.20 9.31
CA ILE A 227 12.04 5.21 9.83
C ILE A 227 11.06 5.52 8.72
N ASP A 228 9.79 5.24 8.97
CA ASP A 228 8.73 5.60 8.04
C ASP A 228 8.40 7.09 8.18
N CYS A 229 7.99 7.72 7.09
CA CYS A 229 7.67 9.14 7.03
C CYS A 229 6.36 9.35 6.27
N VAL A 230 5.53 10.25 6.76
CA VAL A 230 4.40 10.83 6.01
C VAL A 230 4.76 12.27 5.68
N ALA A 231 4.85 12.61 4.40
CA ALA A 231 5.22 13.93 3.92
C ALA A 231 4.10 14.56 3.10
N VAL A 232 3.84 15.84 3.35
CA VAL A 232 2.91 16.64 2.55
C VAL A 232 3.67 17.41 1.49
N LEU A 233 3.22 17.34 0.25
CA LEU A 233 3.65 18.22 -0.83
C LEU A 233 2.44 18.92 -1.43
N ASP A 234 2.43 20.25 -1.41
CA ASP A 234 1.36 21.05 -2.02
C ASP A 234 1.84 21.58 -3.38
N TYR A 235 1.00 21.57 -4.40
CA TYR A 235 1.29 22.17 -5.70
C TYR A 235 1.19 23.71 -5.60
N GLU A 236 2.25 24.42 -6.02
CA GLU A 236 2.30 25.89 -6.03
C GLU A 236 2.58 26.47 -7.43
N GLY A 237 2.64 25.59 -8.45
CA GLY A 237 3.01 25.90 -9.83
C GLY A 237 1.93 26.56 -10.68
#